data_AF-A0A6P7SGF9-F1
#
_entry.id   AF-A0A6P7SGF9-F1
#
_cell.length_a   1.000
_cell.length_b   1.000
_cell.length_c   1.000
_cell.angle_alpha   90.00
_cell.angle_beta   90.00
_cell.angle_gamma   90.00
#
_symmetry.space_group_name_H-M   'P 1'
#
loop_
_entity.id
_entity.type
_entity.pdbx_description
1 polymer ?
#
loop_
_entity_poly.entity_id
_entity_poly.type
_entity_poly.pdbx_seq_one_letter_code
_entity_poly.pdbx_strand_id
1 'polypeptide(L)'
;MVERFQDVIALNIPNWYSNPFEVDAVNCEDDLPEELIELQNDNDATMRYRRNGKDGMWYHQCILNSYRNLWEHLKLLLLAFPTSYPVESGFNHVGTLLSQKRIGLDVTQRGDLRLKSTI
;
A
#
# COMPACT_ATOMS: atom_id res chain seq x y z
N MET A 1 -25.74 3.25 4.46
CA MET A 1 -24.60 3.42 3.52
C MET A 1 -23.32 3.10 4.29
N VAL A 2 -23.06 1.83 4.62
CA VAL A 2 -21.93 1.42 5.49
C VAL A 2 -21.27 0.10 5.01
N GLU A 3 -21.47 -0.31 3.75
CA GLU A 3 -20.95 -1.61 3.25
C GLU A 3 -19.77 -1.50 2.28
N ARG A 4 -19.43 -0.30 1.79
CA ARG A 4 -18.34 -0.15 0.83
C ARG A 4 -17.00 -0.10 1.56
N PHE A 5 -16.01 -0.85 1.05
CA PHE A 5 -14.63 -0.88 1.53
C PHE A 5 -14.42 -1.54 2.90
N GLN A 6 -15.39 -2.34 3.36
CA GLN A 6 -15.23 -3.14 4.58
C GLN A 6 -14.03 -4.10 4.48
N ASP A 7 -13.75 -4.62 3.29
CA ASP A 7 -12.57 -5.43 2.96
C ASP A 7 -11.25 -4.66 3.16
N VAL A 8 -11.20 -3.38 2.76
CA VAL A 8 -10.01 -2.52 2.94
C VAL A 8 -9.84 -2.10 4.40
N ILE A 9 -10.95 -1.75 5.07
CA ILE A 9 -10.93 -1.34 6.48
C ILE A 9 -10.63 -2.54 7.39
N ALA A 10 -11.11 -3.72 7.04
CA ALA A 10 -10.83 -4.97 7.74
C ALA A 10 -9.49 -5.60 7.34
N LEU A 11 -8.75 -5.00 6.40
CA LEU A 11 -7.44 -5.51 6.00
C LEU A 11 -6.49 -5.39 7.19
N ASN A 12 -6.10 -6.55 7.73
CA ASN A 12 -5.16 -6.61 8.83
C ASN A 12 -3.74 -6.41 8.26
N ILE A 13 -3.19 -5.21 8.44
CA ILE A 13 -1.80 -4.93 8.06
C ILE A 13 -0.89 -5.50 9.15
N PRO A 14 0.00 -6.46 8.84
CA PRO A 14 0.89 -7.04 9.83
C PRO A 14 1.80 -5.99 10.48
N ASN A 15 2.01 -6.09 11.80
CA ASN A 15 2.87 -5.15 12.52
C ASN A 15 4.30 -5.09 11.96
N TRP A 16 4.81 -6.22 11.45
CA TRP A 16 6.15 -6.31 10.88
C TRP A 16 6.32 -5.46 9.62
N TYR A 17 5.24 -5.15 8.88
CA TYR A 17 5.33 -4.24 7.74
C TYR A 17 5.66 -2.81 8.19
N SER A 18 5.05 -2.37 9.30
CA SER A 18 5.23 -1.02 9.84
C SER A 18 6.57 -0.86 10.55
N ASN A 19 6.94 -1.81 11.40
CA ASN A 19 8.20 -1.81 12.11
C ASN A 19 8.78 -3.22 12.26
N PRO A 20 9.51 -3.73 11.25
CA PRO A 20 10.03 -5.09 11.28
C PRO A 20 11.06 -5.33 12.38
N PHE A 21 11.67 -4.28 12.95
CA PHE A 21 12.74 -4.39 13.96
C PHE A 21 12.26 -4.39 15.41
N GLU A 22 11.00 -4.04 15.67
CA GLU A 22 10.43 -4.02 17.03
C GLU A 22 9.43 -5.15 17.27
N VAL A 23 9.05 -5.87 16.22
CA VAL A 23 8.08 -6.97 16.30
C VAL A 23 8.77 -8.25 16.72
N ASP A 24 8.15 -8.95 17.66
CA ASP A 24 8.57 -10.30 18.02
C ASP A 24 8.19 -11.28 16.90
N ALA A 25 9.22 -11.83 16.25
CA ALA A 25 9.09 -12.73 15.11
C ALA A 25 8.34 -14.03 15.44
N VAL A 26 8.28 -14.42 16.72
CA VAL A 26 7.53 -15.61 17.17
C VAL A 26 6.02 -15.49 16.92
N ASN A 27 5.52 -14.26 16.79
CA ASN A 27 4.10 -14.00 16.52
C ASN A 27 3.76 -13.92 15.03
N CYS A 28 4.70 -14.23 14.13
CA CYS A 28 4.45 -14.29 12.69
C CYS A 28 3.94 -15.68 12.27
N GLU A 29 3.04 -15.70 11.30
CA GLU A 29 2.47 -16.93 10.74
C GLU A 29 3.46 -17.61 9.77
N ASP A 30 3.36 -18.93 9.61
CA ASP A 30 4.09 -19.72 8.62
C ASP A 30 5.63 -19.54 8.65
N ASP A 31 6.27 -19.49 7.46
CA ASP A 31 7.73 -19.39 7.27
C ASP A 31 8.25 -17.92 7.37
N LEU A 32 7.43 -16.99 7.86
CA LEU A 32 7.81 -15.59 8.07
C LEU A 32 8.78 -15.36 9.24
N PRO A 33 8.70 -16.06 10.39
CA PRO A 33 9.56 -15.80 11.54
C PRO A 33 11.05 -15.88 11.19
N GLU A 34 11.45 -16.83 10.35
CA GLU A 34 12.86 -17.06 9.99
C GLU A 34 13.42 -15.92 9.14
N GLU A 35 12.76 -15.56 8.04
CA GLU A 35 13.18 -14.41 7.22
C GLU A 35 13.10 -13.10 8.00
N LEU A 36 12.13 -12.95 8.91
CA LEU A 36 12.02 -11.75 9.75
C LEU A 36 13.17 -11.65 10.76
N ILE A 37 13.59 -12.76 11.37
CA ILE A 37 14.77 -12.80 12.24
C ILE A 37 16.03 -12.48 11.43
N GLU A 38 16.17 -13.02 10.22
CA GLU A 38 17.29 -12.69 9.34
C GLU A 38 17.32 -11.20 8.97
N LEU A 39 16.16 -10.61 8.64
CA LEU A 39 16.02 -9.18 8.37
C LEU A 39 16.37 -8.33 9.60
N GLN A 40 15.94 -8.73 10.78
CA GLN A 40 16.23 -8.03 12.04
C GLN A 40 17.72 -8.05 12.39
N ASN A 41 18.44 -9.11 12.00
CA ASN A 41 19.87 -9.25 12.20
C ASN A 41 20.71 -8.66 11.05
N ASP A 42 20.08 -8.22 9.96
CA ASP A 42 20.76 -7.53 8.86
C ASP A 42 21.05 -6.07 9.21
N ASN A 43 22.34 -5.78 9.40
CA ASN A 43 22.83 -4.44 9.69
C ASN A 43 22.59 -3.47 8.53
N ASP A 44 22.69 -3.91 7.26
CA ASP A 44 22.45 -3.05 6.11
C ASP A 44 20.96 -2.69 6.00
N ALA A 45 20.07 -3.68 6.18
CA ALA A 45 18.63 -3.43 6.26
C ALA A 45 18.27 -2.47 7.41
N THR A 46 18.85 -2.68 8.59
CA THR A 46 18.67 -1.80 9.76
C THR A 46 19.13 -0.37 9.48
N MET A 47 20.30 -0.19 8.87
CA MET A 47 20.81 1.14 8.51
C MET A 47 19.92 1.83 7.47
N ARG A 48 19.43 1.09 6.47
CA ARG A 48 18.51 1.62 5.46
C ARG A 48 17.20 2.07 6.08
N TYR A 49 16.62 1.27 6.98
CA TYR A 49 15.41 1.63 7.69
C TYR A 49 15.60 2.91 8.53
N ARG A 50 16.70 3.02 9.26
CA ARG A 50 17.01 4.23 10.06
C ARG A 50 17.22 5.47 9.20
N ARG A 51 17.81 5.32 8.01
CA ARG A 51 18.16 6.45 7.12
C ARG A 51 16.99 6.90 6.24
N ASN A 52 16.25 5.96 5.68
CA ASN A 52 15.26 6.22 4.63
C ASN A 52 13.83 5.86 5.06
N GLY A 53 13.65 5.40 6.30
CA GLY A 53 12.36 4.92 6.83
C GLY A 53 11.92 3.59 6.23
N LYS A 54 10.70 3.18 6.60
CA LYS A 54 10.00 1.99 6.11
C LYS A 54 10.04 1.89 4.57
N ASP A 55 9.57 2.95 3.92
CA ASP A 55 9.40 2.98 2.47
C ASP A 55 10.73 2.80 1.76
N GLY A 56 11.76 3.54 2.19
CA GLY A 56 13.09 3.43 1.58
C GLY A 56 13.80 2.09 1.79
N MET A 57 13.37 1.30 2.78
CA MET A 57 13.84 -0.07 2.96
C MET A 57 13.10 -1.03 2.01
N TRP A 58 11.76 -1.06 2.06
CA TRP A 58 10.95 -2.00 1.28
C TRP A 58 11.01 -1.77 -0.22
N TYR A 59 11.18 -0.53 -0.70
CA TYR A 59 11.29 -0.26 -2.14
C TYR A 59 12.65 -0.63 -2.75
N HIS A 60 13.61 -1.10 -1.94
CA HIS A 60 14.93 -1.47 -2.43
C HIS A 60 14.94 -2.92 -2.96
N GLN A 61 15.27 -3.09 -4.25
CA GLN A 61 15.18 -4.39 -4.92
C GLN A 61 16.06 -5.48 -4.29
N CYS A 62 17.18 -5.11 -3.66
CA CYS A 62 17.99 -6.05 -2.89
C CYS A 62 17.22 -6.66 -1.71
N ILE A 63 16.48 -5.85 -0.93
CA ILE A 63 15.66 -6.33 0.19
C ILE A 63 14.55 -7.24 -0.33
N LEU A 64 13.88 -6.83 -1.42
CA LEU A 64 12.81 -7.62 -2.04
C LEU A 64 13.26 -8.99 -2.57
N ASN A 65 14.52 -9.12 -2.96
CA ASN A 65 15.09 -10.37 -3.47
C ASN A 65 15.69 -11.24 -2.38
N SER A 66 16.19 -10.64 -1.30
CA SER A 66 16.77 -11.37 -0.16
C SER A 66 15.72 -12.01 0.74
N TYR A 67 14.54 -11.39 0.87
CA TYR A 67 13.47 -11.85 1.76
C TYR A 67 12.20 -12.13 0.97
N ARG A 68 12.18 -13.30 0.33
CA ARG A 68 11.16 -13.63 -0.69
C ARG A 68 9.81 -13.91 -0.04
N ASN A 69 9.78 -14.62 1.08
CA ASN A 69 8.53 -14.95 1.78
C ASN A 69 7.89 -13.67 2.35
N LEU A 70 8.69 -12.79 2.96
CA LEU A 70 8.23 -11.46 3.40
C LEU A 70 7.68 -10.64 2.23
N TRP A 71 8.36 -10.65 1.09
CA TRP A 71 7.91 -9.93 -0.10
C TRP A 71 6.63 -10.51 -0.73
N GLU A 72 6.47 -11.83 -0.74
CA GLU A 72 5.25 -12.49 -1.25
C GLU A 72 4.01 -12.07 -0.43
N HIS A 73 4.12 -11.98 0.90
CA HIS A 73 3.05 -11.46 1.76
C HIS A 73 2.77 -9.97 1.51
N LEU A 74 3.83 -9.16 1.38
CA LEU A 74 3.71 -7.73 1.14
C LEU A 74 3.05 -7.44 -0.23
N LYS A 75 3.36 -8.25 -1.25
CA LYS A 75 2.69 -8.19 -2.57
C LYS A 75 1.20 -8.43 -2.47
N LEU A 76 0.75 -9.40 -1.68
CA LEU A 76 -0.69 -9.69 -1.51
C LEU A 76 -1.41 -8.50 -0.87
N LEU A 77 -0.81 -7.90 0.16
CA LEU A 77 -1.32 -6.68 0.80
C LEU A 77 -1.39 -5.50 -0.18
N LEU A 78 -0.32 -5.31 -0.96
CA LEU A 78 -0.27 -4.26 -1.99
C LEU A 78 -1.17 -4.55 -3.19
N LEU A 79 -1.60 -5.78 -3.45
CA LEU A 79 -2.52 -6.13 -4.53
C LEU A 79 -3.99 -5.99 -4.13
N ALA A 80 -4.29 -6.16 -2.83
CA ALA A 80 -5.63 -5.91 -2.27
C ALA A 80 -6.02 -4.41 -2.32
N PHE A 81 -5.04 -3.50 -2.24
CA PHE A 81 -5.26 -2.05 -2.25
C PHE A 81 -5.71 -1.47 -3.62
N PRO A 82 -5.10 -1.82 -4.77
CA PRO A 82 -5.44 -1.28 -6.08
C PRO A 82 -6.79 -1.73 -6.62
N THR A 83 -7.29 -2.90 -6.21
CA THR A 83 -8.47 -3.52 -6.83
C THR A 83 -9.80 -3.02 -6.26
N SER A 84 -9.81 -2.39 -5.09
CA SER A 84 -11.04 -2.08 -4.33
C SER A 84 -11.39 -0.59 -4.27
N TYR A 85 -10.43 0.33 -4.08
CA TYR A 85 -10.75 1.73 -3.78
C TYR A 85 -10.25 2.80 -4.78
N PRO A 86 -8.96 2.85 -5.18
CA PRO A 86 -8.46 3.95 -6.03
C PRO A 86 -9.04 3.90 -7.44
N VAL A 87 -9.21 2.67 -7.95
CA VAL A 87 -9.85 2.39 -9.24
C VAL A 87 -11.31 2.80 -9.18
N GLU A 88 -12.11 2.30 -8.22
CA GLU A 88 -13.54 2.68 -8.12
C GLU A 88 -13.74 4.18 -7.87
N SER A 89 -12.96 4.81 -6.99
CA SER A 89 -13.07 6.25 -6.71
C SER A 89 -12.69 7.08 -7.93
N GLY A 90 -11.62 6.71 -8.63
CA GLY A 90 -11.19 7.34 -9.88
C GLY A 90 -12.24 7.19 -10.99
N PHE A 91 -12.76 5.97 -11.19
CA PHE A 91 -13.78 5.69 -12.21
C PHE A 91 -15.14 6.31 -11.86
N ASN A 92 -15.54 6.37 -10.59
CA ASN A 92 -16.77 7.04 -10.17
C ASN A 92 -16.67 8.56 -10.39
N HIS A 93 -15.52 9.18 -10.13
CA HIS A 93 -15.29 10.58 -10.47
C HIS A 93 -15.33 10.83 -11.99
N VAL A 94 -14.77 9.92 -12.79
CA VAL A 94 -14.89 9.99 -14.25
C VAL A 94 -16.35 9.80 -14.69
N GLY A 95 -17.09 8.90 -14.05
CA GLY A 95 -18.51 8.67 -14.32
C GLY A 95 -19.38 9.87 -14.00
N THR A 96 -19.17 10.53 -12.86
CA THR A 96 -19.88 11.77 -12.49
C THR A 96 -19.51 12.93 -13.41
N LEU A 97 -18.24 13.07 -13.81
CA LEU A 97 -17.81 14.05 -14.81
C LEU A 97 -18.47 13.80 -16.17
N LEU A 98 -18.51 12.56 -16.66
CA LEU A 98 -19.16 12.20 -17.93
C LEU A 98 -20.69 12.39 -17.87
N SER A 99 -21.31 12.08 -16.73
CA SER A 99 -22.73 12.34 -16.44
C SER A 99 -23.05 13.84 -16.46
N GLN A 100 -22.24 14.66 -15.79
CA GLN A 100 -22.39 16.12 -15.76
C GLN A 100 -22.10 16.76 -17.12
N LYS A 101 -21.19 16.20 -17.92
CA LYS A 101 -20.93 16.63 -19.30
C LYS A 101 -22.14 16.40 -20.22
N ARG A 102 -22.97 15.39 -19.93
CA ARG A 102 -24.28 15.20 -20.61
C ARG A 102 -25.37 16.15 -20.10
N ILE A 103 -25.23 16.73 -18.90
CA ILE A 103 -26.15 17.71 -18.31
C ILE A 103 -25.78 19.16 -18.71
N GLY A 104 -24.79 19.35 -19.59
CA GLY A 104 -24.53 20.67 -20.20
C GLY A 104 -23.76 21.63 -19.30
N LEU A 105 -22.88 21.13 -18.44
CA LEU A 105 -21.80 21.94 -17.88
C LEU A 105 -20.56 21.74 -18.75
N ASP A 106 -20.21 22.79 -19.51
CA ASP A 106 -19.04 22.85 -20.38
C ASP A 106 -17.75 22.90 -19.55
N VAL A 107 -17.35 21.73 -19.03
CA VAL A 107 -16.10 21.52 -18.27
C VAL A 107 -14.86 21.83 -19.12
N THR A 108 -15.00 21.86 -20.45
CA THR A 108 -13.92 22.16 -21.40
C THR A 108 -13.48 23.63 -21.38
N GLN A 109 -14.32 24.57 -20.94
CA GLN A 109 -13.97 25.99 -20.90
C GLN A 109 -13.31 26.45 -19.59
N ARG A 110 -13.41 25.69 -18.50
CA ARG A 110 -13.09 26.21 -17.15
C ARG A 110 -11.73 25.81 -16.58
N GLY A 111 -10.98 24.92 -17.22
CA GLY A 111 -9.65 24.53 -16.73
C GLY A 111 -9.67 23.82 -15.35
N ASP A 112 -10.85 23.40 -14.87
CA ASP A 112 -11.06 22.86 -13.51
C ASP A 112 -10.58 21.40 -13.34
N LEU A 113 -9.93 20.82 -14.35
CA LEU A 113 -9.23 19.53 -14.24
C LEU A 113 -7.91 19.67 -13.45
N ARG A 114 -7.97 20.22 -12.24
CA ARG A 114 -6.88 20.10 -11.28
C ARG A 114 -7.19 18.90 -10.40
N LEU A 115 -6.54 17.78 -10.70
CA LEU A 115 -6.50 16.59 -9.85
C LEU A 115 -6.18 17.01 -8.41
N LYS A 116 -7.18 17.02 -7.54
CA LYS A 116 -6.95 17.10 -6.09
C LYS A 116 -6.53 15.71 -5.61
N SER A 117 -5.25 15.39 -5.77
CA SER A 117 -4.62 14.41 -4.90
C SER A 117 -4.33 15.11 -3.58
N THR A 118 -5.25 15.01 -2.62
CA THR A 118 -4.91 15.26 -1.23
C THR A 118 -4.58 13.89 -0.62
N ILE A 119 -3.28 13.70 -0.36
CA ILE A 119 -2.74 12.64 0.49
C ILE A 119 -3.11 12.98 1.94
#